data_AF-A0A6V7W4T9-F1
#
_entry.id   AF-A0A6V7W4T9-F1
#
_cell.length_a   1.000
_cell.length_b   1.000
_cell.length_c   1.000
_cell.angle_alpha   90.00
_cell.angle_beta   90.00
_cell.angle_gamma   90.00
#
_symmetry.space_group_name_H-M   'P 1'
#
loop_
_entity.id
_entity.type
_entity.pdbx_description
1 polymer ?
#
loop_
_entity_poly.entity_id
_entity_poly.type
_entity_poly.pdbx_seq_one_letter_code
_entity_poly.pdbx_strand_id
1 'polypeptide(L)'
;MFEQKYMKEARSGKIKIVDSSAECFKAMLEYFYSGEINKETIKKHYEGLFAIAHKYEVKQLMEICESYMAANIDAASFSKRCTFVELYRLPKLEKACFNYFSSIRETFLYSTEWNKFKIHNKDFAFRLLEEKQIFGRKIGK
;
A
#
# COMPACT_ATOMS: atom_id res chain seq x y z
N MET A 1 18.48 -10.33 -15.14
CA MET A 1 17.43 -11.18 -15.74
C MET A 1 17.75 -11.57 -17.19
N PHE A 2 18.12 -10.62 -18.06
CA PHE A 2 18.34 -10.89 -19.50
C PHE A 2 19.73 -11.43 -19.88
N GLU A 3 20.71 -11.35 -18.99
CA GLU A 3 22.10 -11.79 -19.27
C GLU A 3 22.34 -13.29 -18.98
N GLN A 4 21.36 -13.97 -18.37
CA GLN A 4 21.49 -15.37 -17.97
C GLN A 4 21.18 -16.30 -19.16
N LYS A 5 22.22 -16.72 -19.89
CA LYS A 5 22.12 -17.54 -21.12
C LYS A 5 21.35 -18.87 -20.97
N TYR A 6 21.18 -19.36 -19.74
CA TYR A 6 20.51 -20.63 -19.45
C TYR A 6 18.99 -20.50 -19.24
N MET A 7 18.45 -19.28 -19.16
CA MET A 7 17.01 -19.06 -19.01
C MET A 7 16.28 -19.19 -20.35
N LYS A 8 15.09 -19.81 -20.34
CA LYS A 8 14.25 -19.97 -21.54
C LYS A 8 13.83 -18.61 -22.09
N GLU A 9 13.63 -17.65 -21.21
CA GLU A 9 13.29 -16.26 -21.48
C GLU A 9 14.40 -15.57 -22.25
N ALA A 10 15.67 -15.75 -21.83
CA ALA A 10 16.83 -15.18 -22.51
C ALA A 10 17.04 -15.79 -23.91
N ARG A 11 16.71 -17.08 -24.08
CA ARG A 11 16.82 -17.78 -25.37
C ARG A 11 15.68 -17.48 -26.34
N SER A 12 14.47 -17.31 -25.83
CA SER A 12 13.26 -17.10 -26.64
C SER A 12 12.93 -15.62 -26.87
N GLY A 13 13.50 -14.72 -26.08
CA GLY A 13 13.17 -13.29 -26.09
C GLY A 13 11.75 -12.99 -25.61
N LYS A 14 11.05 -13.95 -24.99
CA LYS A 14 9.66 -13.80 -24.53
C LYS A 14 9.56 -14.03 -23.04
N ILE A 15 8.89 -13.11 -22.34
CA ILE A 15 8.55 -13.25 -20.93
C ILE A 15 7.04 -13.39 -20.82
N LYS A 16 6.58 -14.47 -20.18
CA LYS A 16 5.16 -14.68 -19.88
C LYS A 16 4.85 -14.12 -18.50
N ILE A 17 3.88 -13.23 -18.43
CA ILE A 17 3.42 -12.62 -17.18
C ILE A 17 2.02 -13.16 -16.90
N VAL A 18 1.86 -13.82 -15.75
CA VAL A 18 0.60 -14.48 -15.37
C VAL A 18 -0.05 -13.88 -14.13
N ASP A 19 0.72 -13.18 -13.30
CA ASP A 19 0.25 -12.68 -11.99
C ASP A 19 -0.10 -11.19 -12.02
N SER A 20 -0.43 -10.63 -13.19
CA SER A 20 -0.67 -9.19 -13.35
C SER A 20 -1.69 -8.93 -14.44
N SER A 21 -2.56 -7.94 -14.23
CA SER A 21 -3.43 -7.47 -15.29
C SER A 21 -2.63 -6.74 -16.37
N ALA A 22 -3.07 -6.86 -17.62
CA ALA A 22 -2.44 -6.18 -18.74
C ALA A 22 -2.39 -4.66 -18.54
N GLU A 23 -3.43 -4.09 -17.92
CA GLU A 23 -3.52 -2.65 -17.63
C GLU A 23 -2.46 -2.19 -16.63
N CYS A 24 -2.29 -2.92 -15.52
CA CYS A 24 -1.26 -2.59 -14.52
C CYS A 24 0.14 -2.72 -15.15
N PHE A 25 0.40 -3.82 -15.88
CA PHE A 25 1.70 -4.03 -16.48
C PHE A 25 2.02 -2.98 -17.56
N LYS A 26 1.03 -2.62 -18.39
CA LYS A 26 1.16 -1.53 -19.36
C LYS A 26 1.50 -0.22 -18.69
N ALA A 27 0.82 0.12 -17.60
CA ALA A 27 1.07 1.35 -16.86
C ALA A 27 2.47 1.38 -16.22
N MET A 28 2.99 0.24 -15.74
CA MET A 28 4.38 0.14 -15.27
C MET A 28 5.38 0.28 -16.41
N LEU A 29 5.10 -0.29 -17.59
CA LEU A 29 5.93 -0.08 -18.78
C LEU A 29 5.94 1.39 -19.20
N GLU A 30 4.77 2.02 -19.28
CA GLU A 30 4.67 3.46 -19.58
C GLU A 30 5.52 4.26 -18.61
N TYR A 31 5.43 3.98 -17.31
CA TYR A 31 6.27 4.58 -16.28
C TYR A 31 7.78 4.39 -16.53
N PHE A 32 8.22 3.21 -16.97
CA PHE A 32 9.64 2.99 -17.30
C PHE A 32 10.13 3.83 -18.48
N TYR A 33 9.26 4.11 -19.45
CA TYR A 33 9.63 4.86 -20.66
C TYR A 33 9.42 6.37 -20.52
N SER A 34 8.42 6.83 -19.77
CA SER A 34 8.11 8.25 -19.60
C SER A 34 8.62 8.83 -18.28
N GLY A 35 8.87 7.99 -17.27
CA GLY A 35 9.09 8.43 -15.88
C GLY A 35 7.83 8.90 -15.16
N GLU A 36 6.67 8.86 -15.81
CA GLU A 36 5.41 9.41 -15.32
C GLU A 36 4.27 8.40 -15.44
N ILE A 37 3.33 8.45 -14.49
CA ILE A 37 2.12 7.63 -14.52
C ILE A 37 0.89 8.52 -14.37
N ASN A 38 -0.14 8.25 -15.17
CA ASN A 38 -1.39 9.02 -15.10
C ASN A 38 -2.08 8.80 -13.76
N LYS A 39 -2.52 9.89 -13.12
CA LYS A 39 -3.25 9.89 -11.84
C LYS A 39 -4.55 9.07 -11.91
N GLU A 40 -5.23 9.05 -13.05
CA GLU A 40 -6.44 8.24 -13.24
C GLU A 40 -6.12 6.74 -13.21
N THR A 41 -4.99 6.35 -13.79
CA THR A 41 -4.52 4.96 -13.78
C THR A 41 -4.16 4.52 -12.37
N ILE A 42 -3.46 5.37 -11.60
CA ILE A 42 -3.20 5.11 -10.18
C ILE A 42 -4.54 4.96 -9.42
N LYS A 43 -5.47 5.90 -9.59
CA LYS A 43 -6.76 5.86 -8.89
C LYS A 43 -7.53 4.55 -9.15
N LYS A 44 -7.53 4.05 -10.38
CA LYS A 44 -8.25 2.83 -10.76
C LYS A 44 -7.51 1.55 -10.37
N HIS A 45 -6.17 1.57 -10.38
CA HIS A 45 -5.36 0.35 -10.31
C HIS A 45 -4.27 0.36 -9.24
N TYR A 46 -4.32 1.25 -8.24
CA TYR A 46 -3.25 1.41 -7.23
C TYR A 46 -2.85 0.09 -6.54
N GLU A 47 -3.79 -0.81 -6.24
CA GLU A 47 -3.49 -2.10 -5.59
C GLU A 47 -2.65 -2.99 -6.52
N GLY A 48 -3.08 -3.13 -7.78
CA GLY A 48 -2.38 -3.92 -8.78
C GLY A 48 -1.05 -3.31 -9.19
N LEU A 49 -1.00 -1.98 -9.33
CA LEU A 49 0.23 -1.23 -9.60
C LEU A 49 1.25 -1.39 -8.47
N PHE A 50 0.81 -1.28 -7.21
CA PHE A 50 1.68 -1.50 -6.08
C PHE A 50 2.20 -2.94 -6.05
N ALA A 51 1.34 -3.94 -6.29
CA ALA A 51 1.74 -5.34 -6.28
C ALA A 51 2.79 -5.66 -7.35
N ILE A 52 2.63 -5.15 -8.58
CA ILE A 52 3.65 -5.34 -9.62
C ILE A 52 4.90 -4.53 -9.35
N ALA A 53 4.79 -3.31 -8.84
CA ALA A 53 5.93 -2.48 -8.49
C ALA A 53 6.75 -3.16 -7.39
N HIS A 54 6.09 -3.77 -6.41
CA HIS A 54 6.74 -4.59 -5.39
C HIS A 54 7.41 -5.83 -5.98
N LYS A 55 6.72 -6.57 -6.87
CA LYS A 55 7.25 -7.79 -7.51
C LYS A 55 8.50 -7.53 -8.36
N TYR A 56 8.52 -6.42 -9.09
CA TYR A 56 9.64 -6.02 -9.95
C TYR A 56 10.59 -5.02 -9.26
N GLU A 57 10.43 -4.80 -7.95
CA GLU A 57 11.28 -3.94 -7.11
C GLU A 57 11.41 -2.49 -7.60
N VAL A 58 10.36 -1.95 -8.21
CA VAL A 58 10.28 -0.57 -8.72
C VAL A 58 9.92 0.38 -7.58
N LYS A 59 10.92 0.70 -6.74
CA LYS A 59 10.74 1.50 -5.51
C LYS A 59 10.00 2.82 -5.72
N GLN A 60 10.34 3.57 -6.76
CA GLN A 60 9.73 4.87 -7.03
C GLN A 60 8.22 4.74 -7.32
N LEU A 61 7.81 3.70 -8.08
CA LEU A 61 6.41 3.43 -8.36
C LEU A 61 5.65 2.96 -7.10
N MET A 62 6.32 2.18 -6.24
CA MET A 62 5.77 1.83 -4.93
C MET A 62 5.54 3.07 -4.07
N GLU A 63 6.48 4.01 -4.02
CA GLU A 63 6.35 5.26 -3.26
C GLU A 63 5.23 6.16 -3.78
N ILE A 64 5.05 6.23 -5.11
CA ILE A 64 3.94 6.96 -5.73
C ILE A 64 2.60 6.35 -5.31
N CYS A 65 2.48 5.01 -5.38
CA CYS A 65 1.28 4.30 -4.97
C CYS A 65 1.03 4.45 -3.45
N GLU A 66 2.08 4.35 -2.63
CA GLU A 66 2.00 4.56 -1.18
C GLU A 66 1.52 5.97 -0.85
N SER A 67 2.05 6.99 -1.53
CA SER A 67 1.67 8.39 -1.32
C SER A 67 0.23 8.65 -1.72
N TYR A 68 -0.22 8.08 -2.85
CA TYR A 68 -1.62 8.12 -3.25
C TYR A 68 -2.52 7.45 -2.20
N MET A 69 -2.09 6.29 -1.70
CA MET A 69 -2.83 5.57 -0.68
C MET A 69 -2.92 6.35 0.63
N ALA A 70 -1.82 6.97 1.07
CA ALA A 70 -1.76 7.78 2.27
C ALA A 70 -2.63 9.04 2.18
N ALA A 71 -2.76 9.64 0.99
CA ALA A 71 -3.56 10.84 0.78
C ALA A 71 -5.08 10.59 0.69
N ASN A 72 -5.52 9.37 0.40
CA ASN A 72 -6.93 9.07 0.08
C ASN A 72 -7.58 8.09 1.07
N ILE A 73 -7.37 8.26 2.37
CA ILE A 73 -7.95 7.37 3.39
C ILE A 73 -9.40 7.73 3.67
N ASP A 74 -10.27 6.72 3.59
CA ASP A 74 -11.69 6.82 3.92
C ASP A 74 -12.11 5.61 4.79
N ALA A 75 -13.31 5.66 5.37
CA ALA A 75 -13.77 4.62 6.30
C ALA A 75 -13.85 3.22 5.66
N ALA A 76 -14.15 3.14 4.35
CA ALA A 76 -14.21 1.87 3.63
C ALA A 76 -12.82 1.38 3.21
N SER A 77 -11.90 2.29 2.85
CA SER A 77 -10.52 1.92 2.48
C SER A 77 -9.59 1.69 3.67
N PHE A 78 -9.88 2.26 4.84
CA PHE A 78 -9.02 2.20 6.03
C PHE A 78 -8.60 0.78 6.39
N SER A 79 -9.56 -0.16 6.42
CA SER A 79 -9.29 -1.55 6.78
C SER A 79 -8.28 -2.20 5.82
N LYS A 80 -8.47 -1.99 4.51
CA LYS A 80 -7.55 -2.51 3.48
C LYS A 80 -6.17 -1.87 3.59
N ARG A 81 -6.11 -0.55 3.83
CA ARG A 81 -4.85 0.19 3.98
C ARG A 81 -4.02 -0.32 5.16
N CYS A 82 -4.67 -0.64 6.28
CA CYS A 82 -4.01 -1.25 7.43
C CYS A 82 -3.39 -2.61 7.07
N THR A 83 -4.14 -3.47 6.36
CA THR A 83 -3.61 -4.75 5.88
C THR A 83 -2.41 -4.57 4.94
N PHE A 84 -2.44 -3.56 4.05
CA PHE A 84 -1.29 -3.22 3.21
C PHE A 84 -0.06 -2.80 4.03
N VAL A 85 -0.26 -2.01 5.08
CA VAL A 85 0.82 -1.60 6.00
C VAL A 85 1.42 -2.81 6.71
N GLU A 86 0.59 -3.74 7.19
CA GLU A 86 1.06 -4.95 7.86
C GLU A 86 1.84 -5.87 6.93
N LEU A 87 1.35 -6.05 5.70
CA LEU A 87 1.94 -6.96 4.71
C LEU A 87 3.26 -6.41 4.13
N TYR A 88 3.30 -5.13 3.78
CA TYR A 88 4.40 -4.53 3.01
C TYR A 88 5.27 -3.56 3.80
N ARG A 89 4.95 -3.30 5.08
CA ARG A 89 5.70 -2.41 5.97
C ARG A 89 5.91 -1.01 5.36
N LEU A 90 4.79 -0.36 5.05
CA LEU A 90 4.74 0.94 4.38
C LEU A 90 4.66 2.10 5.38
N PRO A 91 5.77 2.79 5.72
CA PRO A 91 5.81 3.74 6.83
C PRO A 91 5.03 5.04 6.58
N LYS A 92 4.94 5.53 5.34
CA LYS A 92 4.15 6.74 5.03
C LYS A 92 2.67 6.42 5.12
N LEU A 93 2.26 5.27 4.58
CA LEU A 93 0.88 4.81 4.68
C LEU A 93 0.48 4.52 6.14
N GLU A 94 1.39 3.92 6.91
CA GLU A 94 1.20 3.65 8.33
C GLU A 94 0.89 4.93 9.11
N LYS A 95 1.75 5.94 8.96
CA LYS A 95 1.56 7.24 9.62
C LYS A 95 0.25 7.90 9.22
N ALA A 96 -0.14 7.82 7.95
CA ALA A 96 -1.43 8.33 7.48
C ALA A 96 -2.61 7.59 8.10
N CYS A 97 -2.51 6.25 8.25
CA CYS A 97 -3.54 5.46 8.93
C CYS A 97 -3.68 5.86 10.40
N PHE A 98 -2.58 6.06 11.12
CA PHE A 98 -2.61 6.54 12.51
C PHE A 98 -3.25 7.94 12.61
N ASN A 99 -2.85 8.87 11.74
CA ASN A 99 -3.44 10.21 11.70
C ASN A 99 -4.94 10.18 11.43
N TYR A 100 -5.38 9.38 10.46
CA TYR A 100 -6.80 9.22 10.14
C TYR A 100 -7.56 8.65 11.34
N PHE A 101 -7.04 7.59 11.96
CA PHE A 101 -7.63 6.98 13.15
C PHE A 101 -7.75 7.98 14.30
N SER A 102 -6.72 8.80 14.54
CA SER A 102 -6.77 9.83 15.58
C SER A 102 -7.90 10.83 15.35
N SER A 103 -8.17 11.21 14.11
CA SER A 103 -9.25 12.15 13.75
C SER A 103 -10.64 11.56 13.90
N ILE A 104 -10.82 10.27 13.61
CA ILE A 104 -12.14 9.60 13.68
C ILE A 104 -12.36 8.83 14.99
N ARG A 105 -11.38 8.85 15.91
CA ARG A 105 -11.29 7.94 17.05
C ARG A 105 -12.58 7.83 17.86
N GLU A 106 -13.15 8.96 18.23
CA GLU A 106 -14.31 8.99 19.13
C GLU A 106 -15.53 8.33 18.49
N THR A 107 -15.80 8.57 17.21
CA THR A 107 -16.95 7.98 16.52
C THR A 107 -16.68 6.56 16.05
N PHE A 108 -15.44 6.25 15.66
CA PHE A 108 -15.05 4.96 15.13
C PHE A 108 -14.98 3.87 16.20
N LEU A 109 -14.50 4.18 17.41
CA LEU A 109 -14.37 3.18 18.48
C LEU A 109 -15.71 2.59 18.94
N TYR A 110 -16.80 3.36 18.84
CA TYR A 110 -18.15 2.90 19.17
C TYR A 110 -18.90 2.30 17.96
N SER A 111 -18.30 2.32 16.78
CA SER A 111 -18.94 1.88 15.54
C SER A 111 -18.82 0.36 15.34
N THR A 112 -19.70 -0.22 14.53
CA THR A 112 -19.67 -1.66 14.23
C THR A 112 -18.48 -2.05 13.35
N GLU A 113 -17.96 -1.08 12.59
CA GLU A 113 -16.82 -1.19 11.70
C GLU A 113 -15.54 -1.46 12.49
N TRP A 114 -15.35 -0.81 13.65
CA TRP A 114 -14.21 -1.09 14.53
C TRP A 114 -14.25 -2.51 15.08
N ASN A 115 -15.43 -3.03 15.42
CA ASN A 115 -15.55 -4.40 15.90
C ASN A 115 -15.18 -5.42 14.82
N LYS A 116 -15.58 -5.19 13.56
CA LYS A 116 -15.16 -6.00 12.42
C LYS A 116 -13.65 -5.90 12.17
N PHE A 117 -13.11 -4.68 12.22
CA PHE A 117 -11.69 -4.41 12.03
C PHE A 117 -10.81 -5.14 13.06
N LYS A 118 -11.16 -5.05 14.35
CA LYS A 118 -10.43 -5.73 15.44
C LYS A 118 -10.32 -7.24 15.25
N ILE A 119 -11.34 -7.88 14.69
CA ILE A 119 -11.34 -9.35 14.51
C ILE A 119 -10.31 -9.75 13.45
N HIS A 120 -10.21 -8.98 12.37
CA HIS A 120 -9.36 -9.29 11.23
C HIS A 120 -7.91 -8.81 11.41
N ASN A 121 -7.70 -7.64 12.04
CA ASN A 121 -6.40 -6.99 12.16
C ASN A 121 -6.07 -6.72 13.64
N LYS A 122 -5.94 -7.78 14.45
CA LYS A 122 -5.74 -7.68 15.91
C LYS A 122 -4.45 -6.93 16.27
N ASP A 123 -3.34 -7.27 15.61
CA ASP A 123 -2.04 -6.66 15.87
C ASP A 123 -2.02 -5.17 15.50
N PHE A 124 -2.53 -4.80 14.31
CA PHE A 124 -2.67 -3.39 13.95
C PHE A 124 -3.60 -2.63 14.89
N ALA A 125 -4.76 -3.22 15.24
CA ALA A 125 -5.71 -2.59 16.16
C ALA A 125 -5.09 -2.34 17.53
N PHE A 126 -4.28 -3.29 18.04
CA PHE A 126 -3.54 -3.11 19.28
C PHE A 126 -2.57 -1.93 19.18
N ARG A 127 -1.76 -1.85 18.11
CA ARG A 127 -0.84 -0.72 17.89
C ARG A 127 -1.55 0.63 17.76
N LEU A 128 -2.71 0.69 17.10
CA LEU A 128 -3.56 1.89 17.03
C LEU A 128 -4.04 2.35 18.41
N LEU A 129 -4.40 1.41 19.28
CA LEU A 129 -4.84 1.70 20.64
C LEU A 129 -3.67 2.16 21.53
N GLU A 130 -2.50 1.54 21.38
CA GLU A 130 -1.27 1.85 22.11
C GLU A 130 -0.62 3.18 21.71
N GLU A 131 -0.93 3.75 20.55
CA GLU A 131 -0.31 5.01 20.09
C GLU A 131 -0.50 6.16 21.11
N LYS A 132 -1.58 6.12 21.91
CA LYS A 132 -1.78 7.04 23.05
C LYS A 132 -0.83 6.82 24.24
N GLN A 133 -0.32 5.62 24.48
CA GLN A 133 0.65 5.35 25.55
C GLN A 133 2.03 5.97 25.25
N ILE A 134 2.37 6.13 23.96
CA ILE A 134 3.67 6.63 23.52
C ILE A 134 3.68 8.16 23.46
N PHE A 135 2.62 8.78 22.94
CA PHE A 135 2.54 10.25 22.85
C PHE A 135 2.12 10.93 24.16
N GLY A 136 1.36 10.25 25.03
CA GLY A 136 0.98 10.75 26.37
C GLY A 136 2.14 10.87 27.36
N ARG A 137 3.32 10.30 27.08
CA ARG A 137 4.53 10.40 27.92
C ARG A 137 5.50 11.51 27.52
N LYS A 138 5.32 12.17 26.36
CA LYS A 138 6.24 13.22 25.89
C LYS A 138 5.83 14.66 26.22
N ILE A 139 4.67 14.88 26.85
CA ILE A 139 4.27 16.20 27.35
C ILE A 139 4.32 16.15 28.87
N GLY A 140 5.53 16.25 29.41
CA GLY A 140 5.80 16.10 30.83
C GLY A 140 7.25 16.38 31.18
N LYS A 141 7.81 17.46 30.64
CA LYS A 141 8.92 18.24 31.22
C LYS A 141 8.78 19.69 30.76
#